data_AF-A0A9X3CHN3-F1
#
_entry.id   AF-A0A9X3CHN3-F1
#
_cell.length_a   1.000
_cell.length_b   1.000
_cell.length_c   1.000
_cell.angle_alpha   90.00
_cell.angle_beta   90.00
_cell.angle_gamma   90.00
#
_symmetry.space_group_name_H-M   'P 1'
#
loop_
_entity.id
_entity.type
_entity.pdbx_description
1 polymer ?
#
loop_
_entity_poly.entity_id
_entity_poly.type
_entity_poly.pdbx_seq_one_letter_code
_entity_poly.pdbx_strand_id
1 'polypeptide(L)'
;MSVIDKQAVKQFLMELQDSICHQLEQADGKAQFEEDAWQREPGERLGGGGRTRVMRNGDVFEQGGVNFSHVQGKQMPASATAHRPELAGRKFEAMGVSLVMHPNNPYIPTSHANVRFFIAEKEGEAPIWWFGGGFDLTPFYPFEEDCQYWHNTAKEICAPFGSDVYSEHKAWCDKYFYLPHRDETRGVGGLFFDDLNQWPFDKCFEYMKAVGLGYTDAYLPIIERRKHTEFGERERQFQLYRRGRYVEFNLVYDRGTLFGLQSGGRTESILMSMPPLARWEYAYQVEPSSPEAELYDHYLKPREW
;
A
#
# COMPACT_ATOMS: atom_id res chain seq x y z
N MET A 1 28.11 -13.82 5.63
CA MET A 1 26.65 -13.74 5.40
C MET A 1 26.14 -12.68 6.35
N SER A 2 25.35 -11.70 5.89
CA SER A 2 24.75 -10.75 6.85
C SER A 2 23.76 -11.49 7.74
N VAL A 3 23.72 -11.11 9.02
CA VAL A 3 22.84 -11.73 10.01
C VAL A 3 21.45 -11.14 9.83
N ILE A 4 20.42 -11.98 9.80
CA ILE A 4 19.04 -11.50 9.74
C ILE A 4 18.66 -10.87 11.08
N ASP A 5 18.46 -9.56 11.09
CA ASP A 5 18.08 -8.80 12.28
C ASP A 5 16.60 -8.43 12.26
N LYS A 6 15.77 -9.32 12.82
CA LYS A 6 14.31 -9.11 12.91
C LYS A 6 13.95 -7.92 13.81
N GLN A 7 14.76 -7.61 14.82
CA GLN A 7 14.48 -6.52 15.75
C GLN A 7 14.75 -5.17 15.11
N ALA A 8 15.84 -5.04 14.34
CA ALA A 8 16.10 -3.82 13.58
C ALA A 8 14.98 -3.51 12.57
N VAL A 9 14.46 -4.54 11.88
CA VAL A 9 13.31 -4.39 10.97
C VAL A 9 12.06 -3.93 11.72
N LYS A 10 11.73 -4.56 12.85
CA LYS A 10 10.58 -4.18 13.68
C LYS A 10 10.67 -2.73 14.15
N GLN A 11 11.82 -2.35 14.70
CA GLN A 11 12.07 -1.00 15.21
C GLN A 11 11.89 0.04 14.11
N PHE A 12 12.51 -0.18 12.94
CA PHE A 12 12.36 0.69 11.80
C PHE A 12 10.89 0.83 11.36
N LEU A 13 10.13 -0.27 11.27
CA LEU A 13 8.74 -0.23 10.86
C LEU A 13 7.85 0.55 11.85
N MET A 14 8.12 0.44 13.15
CA MET A 14 7.40 1.23 14.16
C MET A 14 7.72 2.72 14.05
N GLU A 15 9.00 3.06 13.88
CA GLU A 15 9.45 4.44 13.66
C GLU A 15 8.90 5.02 12.35
N LEU A 16 8.83 4.21 11.30
CA LEU A 16 8.26 4.60 10.01
C LEU A 16 6.78 4.94 10.14
N GLN A 17 5.99 4.12 10.84
CA GLN A 17 4.60 4.44 11.13
C GLN A 17 4.47 5.76 11.88
N ASP A 18 5.30 5.98 12.90
CA ASP A 18 5.29 7.22 13.69
C ASP A 18 5.60 8.45 12.82
N SER A 19 6.64 8.35 11.98
CA SER A 19 7.05 9.40 11.06
C SER A 19 5.99 9.73 10.00
N ILE A 20 5.41 8.70 9.35
CA ILE A 20 4.39 8.91 8.33
C ILE A 20 3.13 9.53 8.94
N CYS A 21 2.66 9.03 10.08
CA CYS A 21 1.51 9.61 10.77
C CYS A 21 1.74 11.09 11.07
N HIS A 22 2.88 11.43 11.65
CA HIS A 22 3.20 12.81 12.00
C HIS A 22 3.19 13.75 10.78
N GLN A 23 3.82 13.33 9.68
CA GLN A 23 3.86 14.13 8.45
C GLN A 23 2.48 14.31 7.80
N LEU A 24 1.65 13.26 7.80
CA LEU A 24 0.29 13.34 7.25
C LEU A 24 -0.63 14.19 8.14
N GLU A 25 -0.49 14.17 9.46
CA GLU A 25 -1.20 15.07 10.39
C GLU A 25 -0.83 16.54 10.14
N GLN A 26 0.45 16.83 9.90
CA GLN A 26 0.90 18.17 9.53
C GLN A 26 0.31 18.64 8.20
N ALA A 27 0.24 17.75 7.21
CA ALA A 27 -0.35 18.05 5.92
C ALA A 27 -1.87 18.28 6.00
N ASP A 28 -2.56 17.52 6.86
CA ASP A 28 -4.00 17.69 7.11
C ASP A 28 -4.31 18.99 7.88
N GLY A 29 -3.55 19.28 8.93
CA GLY A 29 -3.68 20.49 9.74
C GLY A 29 -4.85 20.48 10.74
N LYS A 30 -5.69 19.44 10.77
CA LYS A 30 -6.85 19.36 11.66
C LYS A 30 -7.01 18.01 12.35
N ALA A 31 -7.17 16.92 11.61
CA ALA A 31 -7.38 15.61 12.19
C ALA A 31 -6.05 15.00 12.64
N GLN A 32 -6.15 14.14 13.66
CA GLN A 32 -5.03 13.35 14.18
C GLN A 32 -5.34 11.86 14.03
N PHE A 33 -4.31 11.03 14.01
CA PHE A 33 -4.48 9.58 14.02
C PHE A 33 -4.88 9.10 15.42
N GLU A 34 -5.97 8.36 15.49
CA GLU A 34 -6.36 7.62 16.68
C GLU A 34 -5.70 6.24 16.65
N GLU A 35 -4.93 5.91 17.69
CA GLU A 35 -4.29 4.61 17.82
C GLU A 35 -5.19 3.60 18.53
N ASP A 36 -5.34 2.44 17.89
CA ASP A 36 -5.95 1.23 18.40
C ASP A 36 -4.87 0.14 18.42
N ALA A 37 -4.20 0.03 19.57
CA ALA A 37 -3.19 -1.00 19.83
C ALA A 37 -3.88 -2.31 20.23
N TRP A 38 -3.47 -3.40 19.59
CA TRP A 38 -4.09 -4.71 19.81
C TRP A 38 -3.06 -5.82 19.89
N GLN A 39 -3.42 -6.85 20.64
CA GLN A 39 -2.64 -8.08 20.82
C GLN A 39 -3.58 -9.26 20.62
N ARG A 40 -3.08 -10.34 20.00
CA ARG A 40 -3.84 -11.59 19.90
C ARG A 40 -3.83 -12.33 21.22
N GLU A 41 -4.96 -12.92 21.57
CA GLU A 41 -5.13 -13.64 22.82
C GLU A 41 -4.34 -14.96 22.83
N PRO A 42 -3.86 -15.41 24.01
CA PRO A 42 -3.27 -16.74 24.16
C PRO A 42 -4.24 -17.84 23.71
N GLY A 43 -3.83 -18.68 22.76
CA GLY A 43 -4.64 -19.79 22.23
C GLY A 43 -5.25 -19.53 20.86
N GLU A 44 -5.19 -18.30 20.36
CA GLU A 44 -5.47 -18.03 18.94
C GLU A 44 -4.49 -18.75 18.02
N ARG A 45 -4.93 -19.00 16.77
CA ARG A 45 -4.11 -19.64 15.73
C ARG A 45 -2.81 -18.86 15.44
N LEU A 46 -2.88 -17.54 15.52
CA LEU A 46 -1.76 -16.62 15.34
C LEU A 46 -1.50 -15.92 16.68
N GLY A 47 -0.23 -15.65 16.97
CA GLY A 47 0.18 -14.74 18.04
C GLY A 47 0.64 -13.40 17.47
N GLY A 48 1.08 -12.51 18.35
CA GLY A 48 1.55 -11.17 17.98
C GLY A 48 0.46 -10.11 18.10
N GLY A 49 0.62 -8.99 17.42
CA GLY A 49 -0.23 -7.82 17.58
C GLY A 49 0.07 -6.73 16.56
N GLY A 50 -0.42 -5.52 16.84
CA GLY A 50 -0.19 -4.38 15.97
C GLY A 50 -0.66 -3.05 16.56
N ARG A 51 -0.40 -1.98 15.83
CA ARG A 51 -0.92 -0.63 16.07
C ARG A 51 -1.69 -0.21 14.83
N THR A 52 -3.02 -0.23 14.91
CA THR A 52 -3.86 0.37 13.87
C THR A 52 -3.99 1.85 14.18
N ARG A 53 -3.64 2.72 13.24
CA ARG A 53 -3.85 4.16 13.37
C ARG A 53 -4.81 4.63 12.30
N VAL A 54 -5.90 5.28 12.69
CA VAL A 54 -6.95 5.72 11.77
C VAL A 54 -7.17 7.22 11.92
N MET A 55 -7.27 7.93 10.81
CA MET A 55 -7.66 9.34 10.73
C MET A 55 -9.00 9.43 10.01
N ARG A 56 -9.90 10.29 10.48
CA ARG A 56 -11.22 10.52 9.86
C ARG A 56 -11.58 12.00 9.96
N ASN A 57 -12.35 12.49 9.00
CA ASN A 57 -12.93 13.84 9.01
C ASN A 57 -11.88 14.98 9.13
N GLY A 58 -10.70 14.77 8.55
CA GLY A 58 -9.67 15.80 8.39
C GLY A 58 -10.04 16.84 7.33
N ASP A 59 -9.21 17.87 7.19
CA ASP A 59 -9.42 18.88 6.15
C ASP A 59 -8.88 18.40 4.80
N VAL A 60 -7.79 17.64 4.80
CA VAL A 60 -7.23 17.01 3.59
C VAL A 60 -7.76 15.59 3.44
N PHE A 61 -7.69 14.78 4.50
CA PHE A 61 -8.05 13.37 4.46
C PHE A 61 -9.46 13.13 4.99
N GLU A 62 -10.31 12.53 4.15
CA GLU A 62 -11.65 12.11 4.56
C GLU A 62 -11.56 10.92 5.51
N GLN A 63 -10.71 9.96 5.12
CA GLN A 63 -10.36 8.79 5.91
C GLN A 63 -8.99 8.30 5.48
N GLY A 64 -8.21 7.80 6.42
CA GLY A 64 -6.99 7.08 6.12
C GLY A 64 -6.55 6.25 7.30
N GLY A 65 -5.61 5.35 7.07
CA GLY A 65 -4.99 4.62 8.14
C GLY A 65 -3.60 4.15 7.80
N VAL A 66 -2.78 4.03 8.85
CA VAL A 66 -1.40 3.59 8.79
C VAL A 66 -1.24 2.49 9.82
N ASN A 67 -1.17 1.25 9.37
CA ASN A 67 -1.20 0.08 10.22
C ASN A 67 0.17 -0.55 10.32
N PHE A 68 0.67 -0.70 11.55
CA PHE A 68 1.77 -1.60 11.86
C PHE A 68 1.21 -2.92 12.39
N SER A 69 1.81 -4.04 11.96
CA SER A 69 1.56 -5.34 12.58
C SER A 69 2.85 -6.16 12.66
N HIS A 70 2.92 -7.01 13.68
CA HIS A 70 3.91 -8.07 13.83
C HIS A 70 3.19 -9.32 14.33
N VAL A 71 2.94 -10.25 13.42
CA VAL A 71 2.23 -11.50 13.69
C VAL A 71 3.18 -12.68 13.59
N GLN A 72 2.90 -13.73 14.37
CA GLN A 72 3.72 -14.93 14.43
C GLN A 72 2.85 -16.18 14.47
N GLY A 73 3.32 -17.26 13.85
CA GLY A 73 2.61 -18.54 13.82
C GLY A 73 3.53 -19.73 13.99
N LYS A 74 3.02 -20.78 14.64
CA LYS A 74 3.77 -22.02 14.87
C LYS A 74 3.97 -22.85 13.59
N GLN A 75 3.09 -22.67 12.62
CA GLN A 75 3.12 -23.36 11.33
C GLN A 75 2.45 -22.51 10.25
N MET A 76 2.92 -22.61 9.00
CA MET A 76 2.29 -21.93 7.87
C MET A 76 0.89 -22.50 7.56
N PRO A 77 -0.05 -21.68 7.08
CA PRO A 77 -1.33 -22.17 6.54
C PRO A 77 -1.12 -23.12 5.35
N ALA A 78 -1.97 -24.13 5.22
CA ALA A 78 -1.91 -25.11 4.13
C ALA A 78 -1.96 -24.45 2.73
N SER A 79 -2.70 -23.35 2.60
CA SER A 79 -2.77 -22.54 1.38
C SER A 79 -1.42 -21.94 0.99
N ALA A 80 -0.60 -21.52 1.96
CA ALA A 80 0.72 -20.97 1.69
C ALA A 80 1.74 -22.07 1.32
N THR A 81 1.66 -23.25 1.95
CA THR A 81 2.57 -24.36 1.68
C THR A 81 2.28 -25.09 0.37
N ALA A 82 1.06 -25.00 -0.16
CA ALA A 82 0.71 -25.61 -1.45
C ALA A 82 1.55 -25.07 -2.62
N HIS A 83 1.93 -23.80 -2.55
CA HIS A 83 2.77 -23.14 -3.55
C HIS A 83 4.24 -23.01 -3.13
N ARG A 84 4.56 -23.30 -1.86
CA ARG A 84 5.92 -23.25 -1.28
C ARG A 84 6.13 -24.41 -0.30
N PRO A 85 6.36 -25.64 -0.78
CA PRO A 85 6.52 -26.82 0.07
C PRO A 85 7.65 -26.69 1.09
N GLU A 86 8.69 -25.92 0.78
CA GLU A 86 9.83 -25.60 1.64
C GLU A 86 9.46 -24.84 2.92
N LEU A 87 8.26 -24.23 2.96
CA LEU A 87 7.73 -23.55 4.14
C LEU A 87 7.01 -24.50 5.11
N ALA A 88 6.79 -25.76 4.72
CA ALA A 88 6.07 -26.73 5.53
C ALA A 88 6.81 -27.03 6.85
N GLY A 89 6.07 -27.00 7.97
CA GLY A 89 6.61 -27.28 9.30
C GLY A 89 7.50 -26.18 9.88
N ARG A 90 7.64 -25.03 9.21
CA ARG A 90 8.39 -23.87 9.72
C ARG A 90 7.49 -22.98 10.58
N LYS A 91 8.06 -22.43 11.66
CA LYS A 91 7.49 -21.29 12.38
C LYS A 91 7.69 -20.04 11.53
N PHE A 92 6.78 -19.08 11.59
CA PHE A 92 6.92 -17.87 10.81
C PHE A 92 6.63 -16.60 11.60
N GLU A 93 7.23 -15.51 11.16
CA GLU A 93 6.93 -14.15 11.55
C GLU A 93 6.68 -13.30 10.30
N ALA A 94 5.68 -12.42 10.38
CA ALA A 94 5.43 -11.40 9.38
C ALA A 94 5.23 -10.07 10.09
N MET A 95 5.94 -9.04 9.62
CA MET A 95 5.80 -7.69 10.13
C MET A 95 5.79 -6.68 8.98
N GLY A 96 5.07 -5.58 9.16
CA GLY A 96 5.00 -4.56 8.12
C GLY A 96 4.20 -3.34 8.52
N VAL A 97 4.38 -2.28 7.73
CA VAL A 97 3.54 -1.09 7.69
C VAL A 97 2.72 -1.13 6.41
N SER A 98 1.41 -0.92 6.51
CA SER A 98 0.51 -0.80 5.37
C SER A 98 -0.40 0.40 5.59
N LEU A 99 -0.60 1.20 4.55
CA LEU A 99 -1.42 2.40 4.64
C LEU A 99 -2.25 2.63 3.39
N VAL A 100 -3.38 3.31 3.59
CA VAL A 100 -4.20 3.87 2.52
C VAL A 100 -4.71 5.22 2.98
N MET A 101 -4.59 6.24 2.13
CA MET A 101 -5.08 7.58 2.38
C MET A 101 -6.13 7.97 1.34
N HIS A 102 -7.33 8.34 1.78
CA HIS A 102 -8.42 8.82 0.94
C HIS A 102 -8.70 10.30 1.20
N PRO A 103 -8.21 11.20 0.33
CA PRO A 103 -8.46 12.63 0.45
C PRO A 103 -9.92 13.01 0.24
N ASN A 104 -10.37 14.09 0.89
CA ASN A 104 -11.66 14.72 0.64
C ASN A 104 -11.72 15.32 -0.78
N ASN A 105 -10.65 16.01 -1.18
CA ASN A 105 -10.59 16.74 -2.45
C ASN A 105 -10.33 15.78 -3.63
N PRO A 106 -11.20 15.71 -4.67
CA PRO A 106 -11.01 14.87 -5.85
C PRO A 106 -9.72 15.13 -6.64
N TYR A 107 -9.10 16.30 -6.48
CA TYR A 107 -7.83 16.64 -7.13
C TYR A 107 -6.60 16.12 -6.37
N ILE A 108 -6.78 15.56 -5.17
CA ILE A 108 -5.72 14.80 -4.50
C ILE A 108 -5.97 13.30 -4.73
N PRO A 109 -5.00 12.57 -5.32
CA PRO A 109 -5.13 11.12 -5.52
C PRO A 109 -5.29 10.36 -4.20
N THR A 110 -6.05 9.25 -4.22
CA THR A 110 -5.86 8.21 -3.20
C THR A 110 -4.45 7.63 -3.35
N SER A 111 -3.79 7.32 -2.25
CA SER A 111 -2.49 6.64 -2.29
C SER A 111 -2.45 5.46 -1.32
N HIS A 112 -1.61 4.49 -1.66
CA HIS A 112 -1.35 3.32 -0.84
C HIS A 112 0.16 3.07 -0.78
N ALA A 113 0.60 2.57 0.37
CA ALA A 113 1.96 2.07 0.52
C ALA A 113 1.98 0.85 1.45
N ASN A 114 2.95 -0.03 1.19
CA ASN A 114 3.22 -1.19 2.01
C ASN A 114 4.73 -1.43 2.06
N VAL A 115 5.26 -1.74 3.23
CA VAL A 115 6.58 -2.35 3.38
C VAL A 115 6.51 -3.44 4.43
N ARG A 116 7.02 -4.63 4.11
CA ARG A 116 6.88 -5.82 4.95
C ARG A 116 8.10 -6.72 4.87
N PHE A 117 8.25 -7.51 5.91
CA PHE A 117 9.26 -8.54 6.06
C PHE A 117 8.60 -9.83 6.52
N PHE A 118 8.98 -10.93 5.86
CA PHE A 118 8.56 -12.27 6.22
C PHE A 118 9.79 -13.14 6.50
N ILE A 119 9.69 -14.00 7.50
CA ILE A 119 10.69 -15.04 7.77
C ILE A 119 10.04 -16.32 8.28
N ALA A 120 10.55 -17.45 7.81
CA ALA A 120 10.17 -18.79 8.22
C ALA A 120 11.39 -19.62 8.67
N GLU A 121 11.33 -20.12 9.90
CA GLU A 121 12.45 -20.76 10.60
C GLU A 121 12.09 -22.19 11.04
N LYS A 122 13.07 -23.08 10.95
CA LYS A 122 13.00 -24.45 11.46
C LYS A 122 14.37 -24.84 11.98
N GLU A 123 14.39 -25.50 13.14
CA GLU A 123 15.62 -25.92 13.78
C GLU A 123 16.45 -26.82 12.85
N GLY A 124 17.75 -26.55 12.74
CA GLY A 124 18.66 -27.28 11.86
C GLY A 124 18.58 -26.91 10.37
N GLU A 125 17.70 -25.99 9.96
CA GLU A 125 17.58 -25.53 8.58
C GLU A 125 17.86 -24.02 8.47
N ALA A 126 18.40 -23.59 7.32
CA ALA A 126 18.56 -22.17 7.04
C ALA A 126 17.18 -21.46 6.99
N PRO A 127 17.05 -20.22 7.49
CA PRO A 127 15.81 -19.47 7.43
C PRO A 127 15.45 -19.09 5.99
N ILE A 128 14.16 -19.11 5.68
CA ILE A 128 13.63 -18.59 4.41
C ILE A 128 13.01 -17.24 4.71
N TRP A 129 13.40 -16.21 3.99
CA TRP A 129 12.94 -14.85 4.24
C TRP A 129 12.81 -14.08 2.93
N TRP A 130 12.04 -13.00 2.97
CA TRP A 130 11.96 -12.01 1.91
C TRP A 130 11.36 -10.71 2.42
N PHE A 131 11.66 -9.63 1.72
CA PHE A 131 10.93 -8.38 1.83
C PHE A 131 9.88 -8.28 0.72
N GLY A 132 8.87 -7.45 0.95
CA GLY A 132 7.91 -7.04 -0.06
C GLY A 132 7.42 -5.64 0.25
N GLY A 133 6.82 -4.99 -0.74
CA GLY A 133 6.31 -3.64 -0.54
C GLY A 133 6.11 -2.88 -1.83
N GLY A 134 6.05 -1.56 -1.70
CA GLY A 134 5.77 -0.65 -2.77
C GLY A 134 4.87 0.49 -2.34
N PHE A 135 4.64 1.42 -3.26
CA PHE A 135 3.64 2.47 -3.12
C PHE A 135 3.03 2.74 -4.49
N ASP A 136 1.76 3.14 -4.52
CA ASP A 136 1.05 3.44 -5.75
C ASP A 136 0.04 4.58 -5.60
N LEU A 137 -0.23 5.26 -6.71
CA LEU A 137 -1.05 6.47 -6.77
C LEU A 137 -2.31 6.24 -7.60
N THR A 138 -3.47 6.61 -7.05
CA THR A 138 -4.80 6.43 -7.64
C THR A 138 -5.51 7.78 -7.80
N PRO A 139 -5.26 8.52 -8.90
CA PRO A 139 -5.89 9.80 -9.15
C PRO A 139 -7.37 9.66 -9.57
N PHE A 140 -8.12 10.74 -9.37
CA PHE A 140 -9.46 10.91 -9.94
C PHE A 140 -9.42 11.91 -11.08
N TYR A 141 -8.82 13.08 -10.84
CA TYR A 141 -8.49 14.07 -11.84
C TYR A 141 -6.96 14.20 -11.88
N PRO A 142 -6.29 13.48 -12.79
CA PRO A 142 -4.84 13.40 -12.79
C PRO A 142 -4.20 14.68 -13.34
N PHE A 143 -3.01 14.99 -12.84
CA PHE A 143 -2.11 15.96 -13.44
C PHE A 143 -0.84 15.24 -13.87
N GLU A 144 -0.42 15.41 -15.13
CA GLU A 144 0.77 14.77 -15.69
C GLU A 144 2.02 15.08 -14.83
N GLU A 145 2.18 16.31 -14.34
CA GLU A 145 3.28 16.73 -13.47
C GLU A 145 3.31 16.03 -12.10
N ASP A 146 2.15 15.62 -11.56
CA ASP A 146 2.08 14.86 -10.31
C ASP A 146 2.52 13.42 -10.56
N CYS A 147 2.09 12.83 -11.69
CA CYS A 147 2.46 11.48 -12.08
C CYS A 147 3.97 11.39 -12.36
N GLN A 148 4.52 12.36 -13.08
CA GLN A 148 5.96 12.46 -13.34
C GLN A 148 6.76 12.64 -12.04
N TYR A 149 6.32 13.51 -11.13
CA TYR A 149 6.98 13.70 -9.83
C TYR A 149 6.98 12.41 -9.00
N TRP A 150 5.83 11.73 -8.92
CA TRP A 150 5.67 10.45 -8.22
C TRP A 150 6.65 9.39 -8.76
N HIS A 151 6.69 9.22 -10.08
CA HIS A 151 7.53 8.22 -10.73
C HIS A 151 9.02 8.59 -10.74
N ASN A 152 9.38 9.87 -10.83
CA ASN A 152 10.78 10.30 -10.73
C ASN A 152 11.32 10.08 -9.31
N THR A 153 10.52 10.36 -8.27
CA THR A 153 10.88 10.04 -6.89
C THR A 153 11.12 8.53 -6.73
N ALA A 154 10.25 7.69 -7.30
CA ALA A 154 10.45 6.23 -7.33
C ALA A 154 11.74 5.80 -8.05
N LYS A 155 12.08 6.42 -9.20
CA LYS A 155 13.34 6.16 -9.91
C LYS A 155 14.56 6.49 -9.05
N GLU A 156 14.53 7.64 -8.39
CA GLU A 156 15.63 8.11 -7.52
C GLU A 156 15.84 7.18 -6.33
N ILE A 157 14.77 6.69 -5.70
CA ILE A 157 14.82 5.68 -4.63
C ILE A 157 15.48 4.38 -5.12
N CYS A 158 15.14 3.94 -6.33
CA CYS A 158 15.64 2.69 -6.90
C CYS A 158 17.09 2.78 -7.41
N ALA A 159 17.55 3.96 -7.86
CA ALA A 159 18.82 4.12 -8.56
C ALA A 159 20.06 3.55 -7.82
N PRO A 160 20.21 3.69 -6.48
CA PRO A 160 21.34 3.10 -5.75
C PRO A 160 21.33 1.56 -5.69
N PHE A 161 20.21 0.92 -6.01
CA PHE A 161 20.02 -0.53 -5.84
C PHE A 161 20.25 -1.31 -7.15
N GLY A 162 20.15 -0.63 -8.29
CA GLY A 162 20.45 -1.14 -9.63
C GLY A 162 19.68 -0.36 -10.70
N SER A 163 20.21 -0.34 -11.94
CA SER A 163 19.58 0.39 -13.06
C SER A 163 18.20 -0.13 -13.43
N ASP A 164 17.96 -1.42 -13.22
CA ASP A 164 16.74 -2.11 -13.67
C ASP A 164 15.68 -2.22 -12.56
N VAL A 165 16.02 -1.83 -11.32
CA VAL A 165 15.13 -2.00 -10.16
C VAL A 165 13.83 -1.22 -10.33
N TYR A 166 13.90 0.02 -10.81
CA TYR A 166 12.71 0.82 -11.06
C TYR A 166 11.84 0.20 -12.16
N SER A 167 12.43 -0.17 -13.30
CA SER A 167 11.67 -0.67 -14.44
C SER A 167 10.99 -2.00 -14.12
N GLU A 168 11.66 -2.90 -13.39
CA GLU A 168 11.08 -4.16 -12.91
C GLU A 168 9.92 -3.93 -11.94
N HIS A 169 10.13 -3.14 -10.88
CA HIS A 169 9.13 -2.94 -9.83
C HIS A 169 7.94 -2.07 -10.30
N LYS A 170 8.17 -1.13 -11.22
CA LYS A 170 7.11 -0.35 -11.88
C LYS A 170 6.27 -1.24 -12.78
N ALA A 171 6.90 -2.05 -13.64
CA ALA A 171 6.18 -2.98 -14.50
C ALA A 171 5.40 -4.04 -13.69
N TRP A 172 5.89 -4.42 -12.51
CA TRP A 172 5.15 -5.28 -11.60
C TRP A 172 3.97 -4.55 -10.97
N CYS A 173 4.13 -3.28 -10.59
CA CYS A 173 3.04 -2.44 -10.08
C CYS A 173 1.88 -2.35 -11.09
N ASP A 174 2.20 -2.08 -12.36
CA ASP A 174 1.24 -2.02 -13.47
C ASP A 174 0.44 -3.32 -13.63
N LYS A 175 1.11 -4.47 -13.46
CA LYS A 175 0.49 -5.81 -13.57
C LYS A 175 -0.33 -6.19 -12.34
N TYR A 176 0.14 -5.83 -11.14
CA TYR A 176 -0.49 -6.22 -9.89
C TYR A 176 -1.78 -5.43 -9.66
N PHE A 177 -1.74 -4.12 -9.86
CA PHE A 177 -2.90 -3.23 -9.65
C PHE A 177 -3.76 -3.10 -10.91
N TYR A 178 -4.13 -4.23 -11.49
CA TYR A 178 -5.00 -4.33 -12.66
C TYR A 178 -6.37 -4.89 -12.30
N LEU A 179 -7.44 -4.39 -12.93
CA LEU A 179 -8.81 -4.91 -12.77
C LEU A 179 -9.22 -5.63 -14.07
N PRO A 180 -8.98 -6.96 -14.19
CA PRO A 180 -9.28 -7.71 -15.42
C PRO A 180 -10.71 -7.56 -15.94
N HIS A 181 -11.70 -7.45 -15.05
CA HIS A 181 -13.11 -7.32 -15.45
C HIS A 181 -13.51 -5.91 -15.91
N ARG A 182 -12.61 -4.92 -15.75
CA ARG A 182 -12.79 -3.53 -16.19
C ARG A 182 -11.83 -3.12 -17.29
N ASP A 183 -10.80 -3.93 -17.54
CA ASP A 183 -9.73 -3.66 -18.50
C ASP A 183 -8.98 -2.34 -18.21
N GLU A 184 -8.75 -2.05 -16.93
CA GLU A 184 -8.10 -0.81 -16.46
C GLU A 184 -7.13 -1.09 -15.29
N THR A 185 -6.09 -0.28 -15.15
CA THR A 185 -5.31 -0.24 -13.90
C THR A 185 -6.11 0.48 -12.81
N ARG A 186 -5.80 0.19 -11.55
CA ARG A 186 -6.40 0.87 -10.38
C ARG A 186 -6.08 2.36 -10.38
N GLY A 187 -4.86 2.70 -10.78
CA GLY A 187 -4.31 4.05 -10.82
C GLY A 187 -3.12 4.14 -11.78
N VAL A 188 -2.23 5.10 -11.56
CA VAL A 188 -1.07 5.38 -12.43
C VAL A 188 0.19 4.58 -12.05
N GLY A 189 0.09 3.76 -11.00
CA GLY A 189 1.15 2.86 -10.55
C GLY A 189 2.13 3.51 -9.58
N GLY A 190 3.38 3.02 -9.63
CA GLY A 190 4.44 3.36 -8.68
C GLY A 190 5.42 2.19 -8.61
N LEU A 191 5.67 1.68 -7.41
CA LEU A 191 6.53 0.51 -7.17
C LEU A 191 5.70 -0.62 -6.59
N PHE A 192 5.97 -1.85 -7.04
CA PHE A 192 5.53 -3.06 -6.35
C PHE A 192 6.63 -4.11 -6.43
N PHE A 193 6.92 -4.74 -5.30
CA PHE A 193 7.84 -5.87 -5.20
C PHE A 193 7.37 -6.86 -4.14
N ASP A 194 7.67 -8.12 -4.38
CA ASP A 194 7.45 -9.22 -3.47
C ASP A 194 8.61 -10.21 -3.62
N ASP A 195 8.78 -11.12 -2.67
CA ASP A 195 9.85 -12.13 -2.72
C ASP A 195 11.27 -11.55 -2.87
N LEU A 196 11.50 -10.32 -2.39
CA LEU A 196 12.80 -9.66 -2.48
C LEU A 196 13.80 -10.28 -1.49
N ASN A 197 14.62 -11.20 -1.98
CA ASN A 197 15.70 -11.85 -1.24
C ASN A 197 16.94 -12.17 -2.13
N GLN A 198 17.00 -11.60 -3.34
CA GLN A 198 18.10 -11.82 -4.28
C GLN A 198 19.39 -11.06 -3.91
N TRP A 199 19.31 -10.07 -3.02
CA TRP A 199 20.47 -9.35 -2.48
C TRP A 199 20.77 -9.79 -1.04
N PRO A 200 21.96 -9.46 -0.49
CA PRO A 200 22.21 -9.61 0.94
C PRO A 200 21.12 -8.91 1.76
N PHE A 201 20.75 -9.50 2.91
CA PHE A 201 19.66 -9.01 3.75
C PHE A 201 19.74 -7.51 4.04
N ASP A 202 20.93 -7.01 4.36
CA ASP A 202 21.14 -5.59 4.67
C ASP A 202 20.79 -4.71 3.47
N LYS A 203 21.12 -5.12 2.24
CA LYS A 203 20.78 -4.37 1.01
C LYS A 203 19.27 -4.41 0.74
N CYS A 204 18.61 -5.55 0.92
CA CYS A 204 17.15 -5.63 0.82
C CYS A 204 16.46 -4.78 1.88
N PHE A 205 17.00 -4.76 3.09
CA PHE A 205 16.47 -3.97 4.20
C PHE A 205 16.62 -2.47 3.90
N GLU A 206 17.79 -2.00 3.46
CA GLU A 206 17.99 -0.60 3.06
C GLU A 206 17.07 -0.20 1.90
N TYR A 207 16.81 -1.09 0.94
CA TYR A 207 15.84 -0.82 -0.12
C TYR A 207 14.42 -0.66 0.42
N MET A 208 13.99 -1.56 1.31
CA MET A 208 12.69 -1.47 1.97
C MET A 208 12.56 -0.17 2.76
N LYS A 209 13.62 0.25 3.48
CA LYS A 209 13.63 1.53 4.19
C LYS A 209 13.46 2.71 3.24
N ALA A 210 14.23 2.74 2.16
CA ALA A 210 14.18 3.81 1.16
C ALA A 210 12.79 3.94 0.52
N VAL A 211 12.13 2.81 0.21
CA VAL A 211 10.75 2.81 -0.31
C VAL A 211 9.76 3.32 0.74
N GLY A 212 9.88 2.88 1.99
CA GLY A 212 8.98 3.30 3.07
C GLY A 212 9.07 4.80 3.34
N LEU A 213 10.28 5.34 3.45
CA LEU A 213 10.52 6.78 3.68
C LEU A 213 10.12 7.62 2.46
N GLY A 214 10.46 7.15 1.25
CA GLY A 214 10.21 7.88 0.01
C GLY A 214 8.73 8.03 -0.35
N TYR A 215 7.82 7.27 0.27
CA TYR A 215 6.37 7.46 0.09
C TYR A 215 5.92 8.88 0.44
N THR A 216 6.34 9.41 1.60
CA THR A 216 5.96 10.78 2.00
C THR A 216 6.66 11.83 1.15
N ASP A 217 7.91 11.59 0.73
CA ASP A 217 8.64 12.48 -0.19
C ASP A 217 7.93 12.62 -1.54
N ALA A 218 7.29 11.55 -2.00
CA ALA A 218 6.52 11.53 -3.24
C ALA A 218 5.10 12.10 -3.07
N TYR A 219 4.40 11.83 -1.96
CA TYR A 219 2.98 12.13 -1.81
C TYR A 219 2.67 13.54 -1.28
N LEU A 220 3.44 14.01 -0.28
CA LEU A 220 3.16 15.29 0.38
C LEU A 220 3.23 16.50 -0.57
N PRO A 221 4.17 16.58 -1.52
CA PRO A 221 4.20 17.69 -2.48
C PRO A 221 2.98 17.71 -3.41
N ILE A 222 2.41 16.54 -3.73
CA ILE A 222 1.17 16.43 -4.51
C ILE A 222 0.00 16.97 -3.68
N ILE A 223 -0.11 16.58 -2.41
CA ILE A 223 -1.13 17.11 -1.50
C ILE A 223 -1.04 18.63 -1.42
N GLU A 224 0.15 19.18 -1.16
CA GLU A 224 0.33 20.62 -0.99
C GLU A 224 -0.10 21.41 -2.22
N ARG A 225 0.23 20.89 -3.42
CA ARG A 225 -0.12 21.53 -4.69
C ARG A 225 -1.62 21.52 -4.96
N ARG A 226 -2.35 20.52 -4.48
CA ARG A 226 -3.76 20.26 -4.88
C ARG A 226 -4.79 20.52 -3.78
N LYS A 227 -4.39 20.62 -2.52
CA LYS A 227 -5.34 20.71 -1.38
C LYS A 227 -6.29 21.90 -1.41
N HIS A 228 -5.91 22.98 -2.10
CA HIS A 228 -6.73 24.19 -2.24
C HIS A 228 -7.46 24.29 -3.59
N THR A 229 -7.37 23.29 -4.46
CA THR A 229 -8.10 23.28 -5.74
C THR A 229 -9.61 23.16 -5.48
N GLU A 230 -10.40 24.12 -5.98
CA GLU A 230 -11.85 24.11 -5.84
C GLU A 230 -12.48 22.96 -6.64
N PHE A 231 -13.49 22.29 -6.05
CA PHE A 231 -14.23 21.21 -6.69
C PHE A 231 -15.73 21.33 -6.40
N GLY A 232 -16.57 20.79 -7.28
CA GLY A 232 -18.01 20.77 -7.13
C GLY A 232 -18.58 19.36 -6.97
N GLU A 233 -19.91 19.29 -7.04
CA GLU A 233 -20.64 18.03 -6.89
C GLU A 233 -20.31 17.03 -8.00
N ARG A 234 -20.06 17.50 -9.23
CA ARG A 234 -19.67 16.63 -10.36
C ARG A 234 -18.38 15.89 -10.06
N GLU A 235 -17.35 16.62 -9.63
CA GLU A 235 -16.04 16.05 -9.30
C GLU A 235 -16.14 15.06 -8.13
N ARG A 236 -16.94 15.40 -7.12
CA ARG A 236 -17.21 14.53 -5.98
C ARG A 236 -17.94 13.24 -6.40
N GLN A 237 -18.98 13.32 -7.22
CA GLN A 237 -19.71 12.13 -7.68
C GLN A 237 -18.84 11.20 -8.52
N PHE A 238 -17.93 11.75 -9.33
CA PHE A 238 -16.94 10.97 -10.06
C PHE A 238 -15.90 10.33 -9.12
N GLN A 239 -15.41 11.06 -8.12
CA GLN A 239 -14.51 10.52 -7.09
C GLN A 239 -15.15 9.31 -6.37
N LEU A 240 -16.42 9.41 -5.96
CA LEU A 240 -17.15 8.32 -5.32
C LEU A 240 -17.33 7.11 -6.25
N TYR A 241 -17.58 7.37 -7.54
CA TYR A 241 -17.66 6.32 -8.55
C TYR A 241 -16.33 5.59 -8.74
N ARG A 242 -15.22 6.34 -8.86
CA ARG A 242 -13.86 5.77 -8.97
C ARG A 242 -13.42 5.05 -7.70
N ARG A 243 -13.81 5.53 -6.50
CA ARG A 243 -13.63 4.80 -5.24
C ARG A 243 -14.32 3.43 -5.24
N GLY A 244 -15.41 3.27 -5.99
CA GLY A 244 -16.02 1.96 -6.24
C GLY A 244 -15.06 0.97 -6.92
N ARG A 245 -14.18 1.43 -7.83
CA ARG A 245 -13.14 0.59 -8.44
C ARG A 245 -12.05 0.21 -7.45
N TYR A 246 -11.71 1.11 -6.53
CA TYR A 246 -10.77 0.80 -5.45
C TYR A 246 -11.30 -0.34 -4.56
N VAL A 247 -12.59 -0.28 -4.22
CA VAL A 247 -13.29 -1.36 -3.49
C VAL A 247 -13.31 -2.66 -4.30
N GLU A 248 -13.65 -2.60 -5.60
CA GLU A 248 -13.64 -3.77 -6.50
C GLU A 248 -12.26 -4.46 -6.49
N PHE A 249 -11.17 -3.69 -6.62
CA PHE A 249 -9.82 -4.26 -6.58
C PHE A 249 -9.51 -4.93 -5.24
N ASN A 250 -9.71 -4.22 -4.13
CA ASN A 250 -9.32 -4.70 -2.81
C ASN A 250 -10.11 -5.94 -2.39
N LEU A 251 -11.39 -6.04 -2.73
CA LEU A 251 -12.23 -7.18 -2.34
C LEU A 251 -12.18 -8.38 -3.30
N VAL A 252 -11.77 -8.18 -4.55
CA VAL A 252 -11.78 -9.25 -5.56
C VAL A 252 -10.38 -9.76 -5.91
N TYR A 253 -9.36 -8.88 -5.91
CA TYR A 253 -8.04 -9.22 -6.45
C TYR A 253 -6.89 -9.06 -5.46
N ASP A 254 -6.99 -8.15 -4.49
CA ASP A 254 -5.88 -7.90 -3.58
C ASP A 254 -5.58 -9.12 -2.71
N ARG A 255 -4.41 -9.72 -2.92
CA ARG A 255 -3.97 -10.93 -2.23
C ARG A 255 -3.85 -10.69 -0.73
N GLY A 256 -3.41 -9.50 -0.32
CA GLY A 256 -3.24 -9.14 1.09
C GLY A 256 -4.58 -9.12 1.84
N THR A 257 -5.58 -8.43 1.28
CA THR A 257 -6.93 -8.35 1.83
C THR A 257 -7.61 -9.72 1.90
N LEU A 258 -7.61 -10.48 0.80
CA LEU A 258 -8.21 -11.81 0.75
C LEU A 258 -7.57 -12.76 1.77
N PHE A 259 -6.23 -12.81 1.80
CA PHE A 259 -5.51 -13.65 2.75
C PHE A 259 -5.79 -13.24 4.20
N GLY A 260 -5.79 -11.94 4.50
CA GLY A 260 -6.09 -11.42 5.83
C GLY A 260 -7.46 -11.85 6.33
N LEU A 261 -8.50 -11.71 5.51
CA LEU A 261 -9.87 -12.08 5.88
C LEU A 261 -10.01 -13.60 6.04
N GLN A 262 -9.42 -14.39 5.16
CA GLN A 262 -9.51 -15.86 5.18
C GLN A 262 -8.66 -16.52 6.27
N SER A 263 -7.61 -15.86 6.75
CA SER A 263 -6.69 -16.39 7.77
C SER A 263 -7.03 -15.98 9.21
N GLY A 264 -8.15 -15.29 9.44
CA GLY A 264 -8.54 -14.79 10.77
C GLY A 264 -7.76 -13.55 11.19
N GLY A 265 -7.32 -12.74 10.23
CA GLY A 265 -6.80 -11.40 10.46
C GLY A 265 -7.81 -10.48 11.16
N ARG A 266 -7.34 -9.37 11.72
CA ARG A 266 -8.23 -8.39 12.37
C ARG A 266 -8.99 -7.61 11.29
N THR A 267 -10.27 -7.96 11.11
CA THR A 267 -11.12 -7.43 10.02
C THR A 267 -11.09 -5.91 9.91
N GLU A 268 -11.28 -5.18 11.02
CA GLU A 268 -11.27 -3.70 11.04
C GLU A 268 -9.93 -3.10 10.60
N SER A 269 -8.81 -3.76 10.92
CA SER A 269 -7.49 -3.33 10.47
C SER A 269 -7.28 -3.61 8.97
N ILE A 270 -7.86 -4.68 8.43
CA ILE A 270 -7.74 -5.05 7.02
C ILE A 270 -8.62 -4.13 6.14
N LEU A 271 -9.87 -3.94 6.55
CA LEU A 271 -10.86 -3.16 5.80
C LEU A 271 -10.68 -1.65 5.99
N MET A 272 -9.72 -1.20 6.81
CA MET A 272 -9.28 0.20 6.87
C MET A 272 -8.95 0.75 5.46
N SER A 273 -8.47 -0.11 4.56
CA SER A 273 -8.19 0.24 3.16
C SER A 273 -9.42 0.69 2.34
N MET A 274 -10.64 0.52 2.85
CA MET A 274 -11.85 0.92 2.15
C MET A 274 -12.09 2.43 2.28
N PRO A 275 -12.54 3.09 1.20
CA PRO A 275 -12.97 4.48 1.28
C PRO A 275 -14.21 4.62 2.18
N PRO A 276 -14.41 5.80 2.80
CA PRO A 276 -15.55 6.03 3.69
C PRO A 276 -16.89 6.00 2.93
N LEU A 277 -16.86 6.38 1.65
CA LEU A 277 -17.99 6.33 0.73
C LEU A 277 -17.50 5.91 -0.66
N ALA A 278 -18.32 5.11 -1.34
CA ALA A 278 -18.16 4.71 -2.72
C ALA A 278 -19.54 4.62 -3.39
N ARG A 279 -19.57 4.77 -4.71
CA ARG A 279 -20.80 4.75 -5.51
C ARG A 279 -20.66 3.76 -6.67
N TRP A 280 -21.74 3.07 -6.98
CA TRP A 280 -21.89 2.26 -8.18
C TRP A 280 -23.11 2.74 -8.96
N GLU A 281 -22.98 2.77 -10.28
CA GLU A 281 -24.06 3.16 -11.18
C GLU A 281 -24.04 2.23 -12.40
N TYR A 282 -25.22 1.71 -12.73
CA TYR A 282 -25.39 0.79 -13.85
C TYR A 282 -25.12 1.50 -15.17
N ALA A 283 -24.24 0.93 -15.99
CA ALA A 283 -23.89 1.44 -17.32
C ALA A 283 -23.47 2.92 -17.37
N TYR A 284 -22.90 3.44 -16.27
CA TYR A 284 -22.36 4.80 -16.24
C TYR A 284 -21.30 5.01 -17.33
N GLN A 285 -21.42 6.13 -18.04
CA GLN A 285 -20.47 6.57 -19.05
C GLN A 285 -20.04 8.00 -18.72
N VAL A 286 -18.75 8.26 -18.83
CA VAL A 286 -18.21 9.61 -18.75
C VAL A 286 -18.51 10.39 -20.03
N GLU A 287 -18.66 11.70 -19.92
CA GLU A 287 -18.85 12.54 -21.10
C GLU A 287 -17.58 12.52 -21.97
N PRO A 288 -17.70 12.28 -23.29
CA PRO A 288 -16.52 12.29 -24.17
C PRO A 288 -15.78 13.63 -24.11
N SER A 289 -14.44 13.58 -24.13
CA SER A 289 -13.56 14.75 -24.02
C SER A 289 -13.66 15.53 -22.69
N SER A 290 -14.30 14.95 -21.67
CA SER A 290 -14.29 15.53 -20.32
C SER A 290 -13.00 15.18 -19.56
N PRO A 291 -12.67 15.89 -18.46
CA PRO A 291 -11.54 15.51 -17.60
C PRO A 291 -11.67 14.09 -17.02
N GLU A 292 -12.90 13.61 -16.79
CA GLU A 292 -13.16 12.23 -16.37
C GLU A 292 -12.81 11.22 -17.47
N ALA A 293 -13.09 11.52 -18.74
CA ALA A 293 -12.68 10.68 -19.87
C ALA A 293 -11.15 10.63 -20.02
N GLU A 294 -10.47 11.75 -19.76
CA GLU A 294 -9.00 11.83 -19.82
C GLU A 294 -8.33 10.77 -18.94
N LEU A 295 -8.85 10.55 -17.72
CA LEU A 295 -8.37 9.50 -16.80
C LEU A 295 -8.36 8.12 -17.48
N TYR A 296 -9.47 7.72 -18.11
CA TYR A 296 -9.62 6.41 -18.75
C TYR A 296 -8.81 6.29 -20.05
N ASP A 297 -8.79 7.36 -20.84
CA ASP A 297 -8.16 7.34 -22.15
C ASP A 297 -6.63 7.28 -22.03
N HIS A 298 -6.06 7.98 -21.04
CA HIS A 298 -4.62 8.25 -20.98
C HIS A 298 -3.89 7.80 -19.71
N TYR A 299 -4.56 7.65 -18.56
CA TYR A 299 -3.88 7.45 -17.27
C TYR A 299 -4.06 6.05 -16.67
N LEU A 300 -5.20 5.38 -16.91
CA LEU A 300 -5.48 4.04 -16.37
C LEU A 300 -4.98 2.89 -17.27
N LYS A 301 -3.84 3.13 -17.93
CA LYS A 301 -3.14 2.18 -18.78
C LYS A 301 -1.64 2.28 -18.47
N PRO A 302 -0.90 1.16 -18.47
CA PRO A 302 0.56 1.20 -18.30
C PRO A 302 1.21 2.11 -19.34
N ARG A 303 1.94 3.13 -18.86
CA ARG A 303 2.75 4.03 -19.70
C ARG A 303 4.02 4.46 -18.97
N GLU A 304 4.96 4.99 -19.71
CA GLU A 304 6.14 5.62 -19.12
C GLU A 304 5.80 7.04 -18.70
N TRP A 305 6.23 7.38 -17.47
CA TRP A 305 6.07 8.67 -16.81
C TRP A 305 7.42 9.36 -16.72
#